data_AF-A0AAX4FT56-F1
#
_entry.id   AF-A0AAX4FT56-F1
#
_cell.length_a   1.000
_cell.length_b   1.000
_cell.length_c   1.000
_cell.angle_alpha   90.00
_cell.angle_beta   90.00
_cell.angle_gamma   90.00
#
_symmetry.space_group_name_H-M   'P 1'
#
loop_
_entity.id
_entity.type
_entity.pdbx_description
1 polymer ?
#
loop_
_entity_poly.entity_id
_entity_poly.type
_entity_poly.pdbx_seq_one_letter_code
_entity_poly.pdbx_strand_id
1 'polypeptide(L)'
;MKAVLGLEDGTFVVGDGFGVEGRCSGELVFTTQMTGYMEALTDPSYAGQILMFTYPLIGNYGVDLQNFESPRVQAAGCVVREIARVPASRPPVAEYFEENALLGISGVDTRSLTIKTRTCGTLRASLIVGGEDGNEAVRLARSAPPITGTDLIERVSCTAPYTISGPGKRIALIDLGVKRHIIESLRYRGAEIHVFPHNAAADDLMAAEPDALFISNGPGDPKRAAGAIRCVGELAGELPIIGICMGIQVAALALGAETYKMKFGHRGTNQPVRYRDGKIYITTQNHGFAVDEESLPEGCTVSYRNVNDGTVEGFENSDLSITCVQFHPEAHGGPRDTEMHFFDRIYREIP
;
A
#
# COMPACT_ATOMS: atom_id res chain seq x y z
N MET A 1 -2.10 -20.75 -21.79
CA MET A 1 -0.76 -20.40 -22.31
C MET A 1 0.29 -20.61 -21.22
N LYS A 2 1.58 -20.72 -21.55
CA LYS A 2 2.66 -20.78 -20.55
C LYS A 2 3.04 -19.39 -20.04
N ALA A 3 3.58 -19.33 -18.83
CA ALA A 3 4.16 -18.13 -18.28
C ALA A 3 5.43 -18.47 -17.48
N VAL A 4 6.34 -17.51 -17.38
CA VAL A 4 7.59 -17.64 -16.62
C VAL A 4 7.80 -16.40 -15.75
N LEU A 5 8.16 -16.63 -14.49
CA LEU A 5 8.59 -15.60 -13.54
C LEU A 5 10.09 -15.76 -13.32
N GLY A 6 10.88 -14.75 -13.65
CA GLY A 6 12.32 -14.69 -13.41
C GLY A 6 12.66 -13.68 -12.32
N LEU A 7 13.66 -14.00 -11.49
CA LEU A 7 14.18 -13.15 -10.42
C LEU A 7 15.61 -12.71 -10.73
N GLU A 8 16.01 -11.55 -10.20
CA GLU A 8 17.34 -10.99 -10.46
C GLU A 8 18.51 -11.88 -10.01
N ASP A 9 18.28 -12.76 -9.03
CA ASP A 9 19.27 -13.70 -8.51
C ASP A 9 19.53 -14.91 -9.45
N GLY A 10 18.79 -15.02 -10.56
CA GLY A 10 18.89 -16.12 -11.51
C GLY A 10 17.85 -17.23 -11.31
N THR A 11 17.04 -17.17 -10.26
CA THR A 11 15.91 -18.09 -10.07
C THR A 11 14.84 -17.82 -11.13
N PHE A 12 14.26 -18.86 -11.72
CA PHE A 12 13.02 -18.74 -12.48
C PHE A 12 12.07 -19.91 -12.20
N VAL A 13 10.78 -19.68 -12.40
CA VAL A 13 9.73 -20.69 -12.33
C VAL A 13 8.81 -20.59 -13.54
N VAL A 14 8.40 -21.73 -14.07
CA VAL A 14 7.44 -21.83 -15.17
C VAL A 14 6.11 -22.32 -14.62
N GLY A 15 5.03 -21.71 -15.10
CA GLY A 15 3.66 -22.03 -14.71
C GLY A 15 2.69 -21.85 -15.88
N ASP A 16 1.42 -21.78 -15.55
CA ASP A 16 0.35 -21.52 -16.51
C ASP A 16 -0.09 -20.06 -16.40
N GLY A 17 -0.01 -19.34 -17.51
CA GLY A 17 -0.39 -17.94 -17.60
C GLY A 17 -1.90 -17.75 -17.64
N PHE A 18 -2.38 -16.70 -16.99
CA PHE A 18 -3.76 -16.21 -17.06
C PHE A 18 -3.75 -14.69 -17.28
N GLY A 19 -4.83 -14.15 -17.86
CA GLY A 19 -4.83 -12.78 -18.38
C GLY A 19 -4.36 -12.73 -19.83
N VAL A 20 -3.66 -11.66 -20.23
CA VAL A 20 -3.18 -11.49 -21.61
C VAL A 20 -1.73 -11.94 -21.79
N GLU A 21 -1.32 -12.19 -23.05
CA GLU A 21 0.10 -12.33 -23.38
C GLU A 21 0.82 -10.99 -23.23
N GLY A 22 2.06 -11.03 -22.74
CA GLY A 22 2.84 -9.83 -22.51
C GLY A 22 3.92 -10.01 -21.46
N ARG A 23 4.46 -8.88 -20.98
CA ARG A 23 5.49 -8.89 -19.95
C ARG A 23 5.36 -7.69 -19.03
N CYS A 24 5.71 -7.89 -17.76
CA CYS A 24 5.90 -6.81 -16.80
C CYS A 24 7.14 -7.09 -15.95
N SER A 25 7.65 -6.04 -15.32
CA SER A 25 8.73 -6.14 -14.35
C SER A 25 8.44 -5.25 -13.15
N GLY A 26 8.97 -5.62 -12.00
CA GLY A 26 8.73 -4.93 -10.74
C GLY A 26 9.45 -5.63 -9.59
N GLU A 27 9.14 -5.21 -8.37
CA GLU A 27 9.60 -5.90 -7.17
C GLU A 27 8.65 -7.07 -6.85
N LEU A 28 9.17 -8.29 -6.69
CA LEU A 28 8.38 -9.43 -6.21
C LEU A 28 8.15 -9.30 -4.71
N VAL A 29 6.89 -9.20 -4.33
CA VAL A 29 6.43 -9.14 -2.95
C VAL A 29 5.43 -10.25 -2.69
N PHE A 30 5.29 -10.67 -1.42
CA PHE A 30 4.26 -11.62 -1.02
C PHE A 30 3.30 -11.02 -0.01
N THR A 31 2.03 -11.43 -0.05
CA THR A 31 1.03 -11.10 0.97
C THR A 31 0.50 -12.37 1.63
N THR A 32 0.30 -12.33 2.95
CA THR A 32 -0.28 -13.43 3.74
C THR A 32 -1.81 -13.45 3.74
N GLN A 33 -2.44 -12.53 3.01
CA GLN A 33 -3.89 -12.46 2.85
C GLN A 33 -4.47 -13.78 2.32
N MET A 34 -5.47 -14.30 3.03
CA MET A 34 -6.24 -15.49 2.63
C MET A 34 -7.56 -15.12 1.94
N THR A 35 -8.01 -13.90 2.16
CA THR A 35 -9.20 -13.27 1.56
C THR A 35 -8.82 -11.86 1.15
N GLY A 36 -9.66 -11.21 0.34
CA GLY A 36 -9.43 -9.83 -0.05
C GLY A 36 -8.43 -9.67 -1.20
N TYR A 37 -8.35 -10.64 -2.12
CA TYR A 37 -7.33 -10.61 -3.19
C TYR A 37 -7.57 -9.49 -4.20
N MET A 38 -8.81 -9.08 -4.47
CA MET A 38 -9.08 -7.97 -5.37
C MET A 38 -8.80 -6.62 -4.71
N GLU A 39 -9.12 -6.50 -3.43
CA GLU A 39 -8.78 -5.35 -2.59
C GLU A 39 -7.26 -5.16 -2.54
N ALA A 40 -6.51 -6.25 -2.36
CA ALA A 40 -5.06 -6.23 -2.46
C ALA A 40 -4.57 -5.86 -3.87
N LEU A 41 -5.09 -6.48 -4.93
CA LEU A 41 -4.65 -6.18 -6.30
C LEU A 41 -4.96 -4.75 -6.75
N THR A 42 -6.00 -4.13 -6.19
CA THR A 42 -6.43 -2.75 -6.50
C THR A 42 -5.89 -1.70 -5.53
N ASP A 43 -5.12 -2.07 -4.51
CA ASP A 43 -4.44 -1.12 -3.62
C ASP A 43 -3.28 -0.41 -4.36
N PRO A 44 -3.30 0.94 -4.49
CA PRO A 44 -2.26 1.70 -5.17
C PRO A 44 -0.85 1.49 -4.63
N SER A 45 -0.71 1.08 -3.38
CA SER A 45 0.57 0.80 -2.72
C SER A 45 1.35 -0.34 -3.39
N TYR A 46 0.67 -1.21 -4.16
CA TYR A 46 1.31 -2.26 -4.97
C TYR A 46 1.78 -1.81 -6.37
N ALA A 47 1.64 -0.53 -6.73
CA ALA A 47 2.15 -0.03 -8.01
C ALA A 47 3.65 -0.35 -8.17
N GLY A 48 4.04 -0.88 -9.33
CA GLY A 48 5.43 -1.30 -9.59
C GLY A 48 5.86 -2.62 -8.91
N GLN A 49 4.94 -3.32 -8.25
CA GLN A 49 5.20 -4.61 -7.61
C GLN A 49 4.47 -5.76 -8.32
N ILE A 50 5.09 -6.94 -8.32
CA ILE A 50 4.45 -8.20 -8.72
C ILE A 50 3.97 -8.87 -7.44
N LEU A 51 2.64 -9.00 -7.29
CA LEU A 51 2.00 -9.47 -6.06
C LEU A 51 1.85 -10.99 -6.06
N MET A 52 2.50 -11.63 -5.10
CA MET A 52 2.37 -13.06 -4.84
C MET A 52 1.48 -13.35 -3.64
N PHE A 53 0.50 -14.22 -3.81
CA PHE A 53 -0.34 -14.67 -2.70
C PHE A 53 0.21 -15.95 -2.06
N THR A 54 0.30 -15.97 -0.74
CA THR A 54 0.69 -17.20 -0.03
C THR A 54 -0.48 -18.17 0.14
N TYR A 55 -1.71 -17.66 0.18
CA TYR A 55 -2.90 -18.52 0.22
C TYR A 55 -3.04 -19.25 -1.12
N PRO A 56 -3.16 -20.60 -1.12
CA PRO A 56 -2.90 -21.37 -2.32
C PRO A 56 -3.96 -21.20 -3.41
N LEU A 57 -5.22 -20.91 -3.06
CA LEU A 57 -6.32 -20.81 -4.00
C LEU A 57 -6.84 -19.37 -4.07
N ILE A 58 -6.62 -18.71 -5.21
CA ILE A 58 -7.08 -17.33 -5.47
C ILE A 58 -8.21 -17.34 -6.50
N GLY A 59 -9.21 -16.49 -6.31
CA GLY A 59 -10.37 -16.39 -7.21
C GLY A 59 -11.59 -17.21 -6.79
N ASN A 60 -11.56 -17.87 -5.63
CA ASN A 60 -12.64 -18.74 -5.16
C ASN A 60 -14.01 -18.03 -5.03
N TYR A 61 -14.03 -16.73 -4.74
CA TYR A 61 -15.25 -15.92 -4.70
C TYR A 61 -15.41 -15.00 -5.92
N GLY A 62 -14.69 -15.22 -7.01
CA GLY A 62 -14.80 -14.40 -8.22
C GLY A 62 -14.24 -12.99 -8.05
N VAL A 63 -14.73 -12.04 -8.82
CA VAL A 63 -14.34 -10.62 -8.72
C VAL A 63 -15.47 -9.81 -8.11
N ASP A 64 -15.19 -9.22 -6.95
CA ASP A 64 -16.08 -8.26 -6.32
C ASP A 64 -15.66 -6.83 -6.67
N LEU A 65 -16.28 -6.28 -7.71
CA LEU A 65 -16.05 -4.91 -8.18
C LEU A 65 -16.46 -3.86 -7.14
N GLN A 66 -17.35 -4.20 -6.19
CA GLN A 66 -17.84 -3.26 -5.21
C GLN A 66 -16.81 -2.96 -4.14
N ASN A 67 -15.82 -3.82 -3.93
CA ASN A 67 -14.84 -3.69 -2.84
C ASN A 67 -13.45 -3.24 -3.29
N PHE A 68 -13.30 -2.79 -4.54
CA PHE A 68 -12.02 -2.28 -5.04
C PHE A 68 -11.52 -1.07 -4.25
N GLU A 69 -10.21 -1.02 -4.02
CA GLU A 69 -9.53 0.07 -3.32
C GLU A 69 -9.12 1.22 -4.22
N SER A 70 -9.09 0.98 -5.53
CA SER A 70 -8.93 2.02 -6.54
C SER A 70 -9.61 1.58 -7.85
N PRO A 71 -9.76 2.45 -8.87
CA PRO A 71 -10.55 2.13 -10.07
C PRO A 71 -10.06 0.93 -10.90
N ARG A 72 -8.85 0.42 -10.65
CA ARG A 72 -8.24 -0.68 -11.41
C ARG A 72 -7.24 -1.47 -10.57
N VAL A 73 -6.76 -2.58 -11.12
CA VAL A 73 -5.60 -3.30 -10.57
C VAL A 73 -4.35 -2.44 -10.71
N GLN A 74 -3.61 -2.31 -9.61
CA GLN A 74 -2.41 -1.48 -9.47
C GLN A 74 -1.13 -2.33 -9.47
N ALA A 75 -1.22 -3.57 -8.99
CA ALA A 75 -0.14 -4.54 -9.08
C ALA A 75 0.26 -4.80 -10.54
N ALA A 76 1.57 -4.84 -10.82
CA ALA A 76 2.09 -5.06 -12.17
C ALA A 76 1.82 -6.48 -12.70
N GLY A 77 1.66 -7.45 -11.79
CA GLY A 77 1.31 -8.83 -12.13
C GLY A 77 0.93 -9.63 -10.89
N CYS A 78 0.28 -10.79 -11.11
CA CYS A 78 -0.23 -11.65 -10.05
C CYS A 78 0.43 -13.04 -10.09
N VAL A 79 0.90 -13.53 -8.94
CA VAL A 79 1.56 -14.83 -8.80
C VAL A 79 0.79 -15.67 -7.79
N VAL A 80 0.27 -16.82 -8.22
CA VAL A 80 -0.55 -17.69 -7.38
C VAL A 80 -0.15 -19.16 -7.50
N ARG A 81 -0.47 -19.94 -6.48
CA ARG A 81 -0.31 -21.40 -6.57
C ARG A 81 -1.40 -22.00 -7.47
N GLU A 82 -2.65 -21.66 -7.22
CA GLU A 82 -3.80 -22.11 -7.99
C GLU A 82 -4.77 -20.95 -8.20
N ILE A 83 -5.30 -20.83 -9.43
CA ILE A 83 -6.40 -19.93 -9.75
C ILE A 83 -7.69 -20.73 -9.85
N ALA A 84 -8.74 -20.28 -9.17
CA ALA A 84 -10.03 -20.95 -9.15
C ALA A 84 -10.64 -20.98 -10.55
N ARG A 85 -10.98 -22.17 -11.03
CA ARG A 85 -11.65 -22.36 -12.33
C ARG A 85 -13.14 -22.03 -12.27
N VAL A 86 -13.77 -22.35 -11.15
CA VAL A 86 -15.21 -22.11 -10.91
C VAL A 86 -15.34 -21.28 -9.63
N PRO A 87 -15.57 -19.97 -9.75
CA PRO A 87 -15.79 -19.11 -8.60
C PRO A 87 -17.23 -19.22 -8.07
N ALA A 88 -17.45 -18.78 -6.83
CA ALA A 88 -18.80 -18.66 -6.26
C ALA A 88 -19.66 -17.56 -6.93
N SER A 89 -19.02 -16.53 -7.50
CA SER A 89 -19.67 -15.47 -8.26
C SER A 89 -18.88 -15.12 -9.51
N ARG A 90 -19.52 -14.52 -10.51
CA ARG A 90 -18.87 -14.06 -11.75
C ARG A 90 -18.51 -12.57 -11.67
N PRO A 91 -17.48 -12.12 -12.41
CA PRO A 91 -16.63 -12.92 -13.29
C PRO A 91 -15.54 -13.70 -12.53
N PRO A 92 -15.03 -14.83 -13.07
CA PRO A 92 -13.77 -15.43 -12.64
C PRO A 92 -12.61 -14.45 -12.75
N VAL A 93 -11.64 -14.56 -11.85
CA VAL A 93 -10.45 -13.69 -11.85
C VAL A 93 -9.67 -13.78 -13.17
N ALA A 94 -9.55 -14.97 -13.77
CA ALA A 94 -8.86 -15.13 -15.05
C ALA A 94 -9.54 -14.34 -16.20
N GLU A 95 -10.88 -14.40 -16.27
CA GLU A 95 -11.68 -13.66 -17.26
C GLU A 95 -11.53 -12.15 -17.06
N TYR A 96 -11.62 -11.68 -15.81
CA TYR A 96 -11.37 -10.28 -15.47
C TYR A 96 -9.94 -9.83 -15.86
N PHE A 97 -8.94 -10.68 -15.64
CA PHE A 97 -7.56 -10.38 -16.02
C PHE A 97 -7.40 -10.27 -17.55
N GLU A 98 -8.07 -11.11 -18.32
CA GLU A 98 -8.08 -11.06 -19.79
C GLU A 98 -8.74 -9.76 -20.28
N GLU A 99 -9.93 -9.44 -19.77
CA GLU A 99 -10.69 -8.25 -20.16
C GLU A 99 -9.98 -6.93 -19.83
N ASN A 100 -9.14 -6.92 -18.79
CA ASN A 100 -8.45 -5.72 -18.30
C ASN A 100 -6.96 -5.69 -18.68
N ALA A 101 -6.51 -6.53 -19.61
CA ALA A 101 -5.13 -6.59 -20.08
C ALA A 101 -4.08 -6.76 -18.95
N LEU A 102 -4.41 -7.61 -17.97
CA LEU A 102 -3.57 -7.90 -16.80
C LEU A 102 -2.77 -9.19 -17.00
N LEU A 103 -1.70 -9.33 -16.22
CA LEU A 103 -0.74 -10.44 -16.34
C LEU A 103 -0.73 -11.29 -15.08
N GLY A 104 -0.86 -12.60 -15.24
CA GLY A 104 -0.86 -13.55 -14.13
C GLY A 104 -0.15 -14.87 -14.44
N ILE A 105 0.40 -15.49 -13.39
CA ILE A 105 0.98 -16.84 -13.43
C ILE A 105 0.43 -17.68 -12.28
N SER A 106 0.01 -18.90 -12.62
CA SER A 106 -0.49 -19.91 -11.71
C SER A 106 0.35 -21.20 -11.81
N GLY A 107 0.16 -22.14 -10.88
CA GLY A 107 0.85 -23.43 -10.89
C GLY A 107 2.27 -23.40 -10.32
N VAL A 108 2.72 -22.27 -9.77
CA VAL A 108 4.06 -22.12 -9.21
C VAL A 108 4.10 -22.47 -7.71
N ASP A 109 5.28 -22.79 -7.19
CA ASP A 109 5.49 -23.01 -5.75
C ASP A 109 5.66 -21.67 -5.03
N THR A 110 4.53 -21.02 -4.70
CA THR A 110 4.53 -19.74 -3.98
C THR A 110 5.13 -19.85 -2.58
N ARG A 111 5.15 -21.04 -1.96
CA ARG A 111 5.77 -21.26 -0.64
C ARG A 111 7.29 -21.17 -0.75
N SER A 112 7.89 -21.83 -1.73
CA SER A 112 9.34 -21.77 -2.00
C SER A 112 9.77 -20.33 -2.28
N LEU A 113 9.03 -19.62 -3.15
CA LEU A 113 9.28 -18.21 -3.45
C LEU A 113 9.14 -17.32 -2.19
N THR A 114 8.14 -17.55 -1.35
CA THR A 114 7.96 -16.81 -0.08
C THR A 114 9.14 -17.00 0.86
N ILE A 115 9.61 -18.25 1.02
CA ILE A 115 10.79 -18.56 1.85
C ILE A 115 12.03 -17.85 1.30
N LYS A 116 12.22 -17.84 -0.02
CA LYS A 116 13.31 -17.12 -0.68
C LYS A 116 13.23 -15.62 -0.41
N THR A 117 12.10 -14.97 -0.66
CA THR A 117 11.92 -13.54 -0.41
C THR A 117 12.15 -13.19 1.07
N ARG A 118 11.68 -14.01 2.00
CA ARG A 118 11.95 -13.80 3.44
C ARG A 118 13.43 -13.94 3.79
N THR A 119 14.15 -14.81 3.10
CA THR A 119 15.58 -15.12 3.37
C THR A 119 16.51 -14.09 2.75
N CYS A 120 16.26 -13.70 1.50
CA CYS A 120 17.12 -12.83 0.72
C CYS A 120 16.67 -11.36 0.69
N GLY A 121 15.42 -11.09 1.08
CA GLY A 121 14.75 -9.82 0.86
C GLY A 121 13.93 -9.80 -0.42
N THR A 122 13.21 -8.71 -0.66
CA THR A 122 12.50 -8.51 -1.94
C THR A 122 13.47 -8.45 -3.10
N LEU A 123 13.07 -9.06 -4.22
CA LEU A 123 13.89 -9.20 -5.41
C LEU A 123 13.20 -8.53 -6.58
N ARG A 124 13.97 -7.91 -7.46
CA ARG A 124 13.47 -7.53 -8.78
C ARG A 124 13.08 -8.78 -9.56
N ALA A 125 11.96 -8.69 -10.25
CA ALA A 125 11.36 -9.79 -10.97
C ALA A 125 10.77 -9.33 -12.29
N SER A 126 10.64 -10.28 -13.22
CA SER A 126 9.91 -10.11 -14.46
C SER A 126 8.99 -11.28 -14.69
N LEU A 127 7.75 -10.99 -15.06
CA LEU A 127 6.76 -11.97 -15.49
C LEU A 127 6.59 -11.85 -17.00
N ILE A 128 6.67 -12.99 -17.70
CA ILE A 128 6.36 -13.12 -19.12
C ILE A 128 5.20 -14.11 -19.23
N VAL A 129 4.12 -13.68 -19.88
CA VAL A 129 2.93 -14.48 -20.17
C VAL A 129 2.86 -14.71 -21.67
N GLY A 130 2.66 -15.96 -22.10
CA GLY A 130 2.82 -16.38 -23.50
C GLY A 130 4.21 -16.92 -23.83
N GLY A 131 5.05 -17.20 -22.82
CA GLY A 131 6.41 -17.72 -23.01
C GLY A 131 6.94 -18.47 -21.80
N GLU A 132 8.04 -19.20 -21.98
CA GLU A 132 8.68 -20.02 -20.94
C GLU A 132 10.22 -19.84 -20.84
N ASP A 133 10.78 -18.84 -21.54
CA ASP A 133 12.21 -18.53 -21.50
C ASP A 133 12.61 -17.90 -20.16
N GLY A 134 13.11 -18.74 -19.26
CA GLY A 134 13.62 -18.32 -17.95
C GLY A 134 14.85 -17.41 -18.02
N ASN A 135 15.71 -17.58 -19.02
CA ASN A 135 16.90 -16.73 -19.17
C ASN A 135 16.49 -15.31 -19.55
N GLU A 136 15.51 -15.19 -20.43
CA GLU A 136 14.94 -13.88 -20.78
C GLU A 136 14.27 -13.22 -19.57
N ALA A 137 13.45 -13.96 -18.82
CA ALA A 137 12.78 -13.44 -17.64
C ALA A 137 13.78 -12.95 -16.57
N VAL A 138 14.86 -13.69 -16.33
CA VAL A 138 15.96 -13.28 -15.43
C VAL A 138 16.69 -12.04 -15.96
N ARG A 139 16.96 -11.97 -17.26
CA ARG A 139 17.60 -10.81 -17.89
C ARG A 139 16.76 -9.55 -17.68
N LEU A 140 15.45 -9.64 -17.94
CA LEU A 140 14.50 -8.54 -17.74
C LEU A 140 14.44 -8.12 -16.27
N ALA A 141 14.40 -9.08 -15.34
CA ALA A 141 14.41 -8.81 -13.90
C ALA A 141 15.65 -8.02 -13.46
N ARG A 142 16.84 -8.38 -13.97
CA ARG A 142 18.10 -7.66 -13.68
C ARG A 142 18.15 -6.26 -14.26
N SER A 143 17.48 -6.03 -15.39
CA SER A 143 17.38 -4.70 -16.02
C SER A 143 16.28 -3.81 -15.45
N ALA A 144 15.37 -4.36 -14.64
CA ALA A 144 14.30 -3.57 -14.03
C ALA A 144 14.89 -2.52 -13.06
N PRO A 145 14.34 -1.29 -13.04
CA PRO A 145 14.78 -0.30 -12.07
C PRO A 145 14.42 -0.75 -10.64
N PRO A 146 15.25 -0.43 -9.63
CA PRO A 146 14.88 -0.65 -8.24
C PRO A 146 13.71 0.25 -7.85
N ILE A 147 12.83 -0.25 -6.99
CA ILE A 147 11.64 0.50 -6.52
C ILE A 147 12.01 1.84 -5.85
N THR A 148 13.14 1.88 -5.12
CA THR A 148 13.70 3.06 -4.43
C THR A 148 14.00 4.24 -5.39
N GLY A 149 14.29 3.94 -6.66
CA GLY A 149 14.59 4.93 -7.68
C GLY A 149 13.44 5.24 -8.64
N THR A 150 12.28 4.61 -8.46
CA THR A 150 11.15 4.72 -9.40
C THR A 150 10.11 5.69 -8.85
N ASP A 151 9.70 6.66 -9.67
CA ASP A 151 8.55 7.51 -9.33
C ASP A 151 7.24 6.77 -9.61
N LEU A 152 6.59 6.35 -8.52
CA LEU A 152 5.33 5.59 -8.57
C LEU A 152 4.15 6.43 -8.09
N ILE A 153 4.40 7.49 -7.32
CA ILE A 153 3.38 8.31 -6.67
C ILE A 153 2.61 9.09 -7.74
N GLU A 154 3.31 9.74 -8.67
CA GLU A 154 2.69 10.50 -9.77
C GLU A 154 1.72 9.63 -10.59
N ARG A 155 2.02 8.32 -10.75
CA ARG A 155 1.23 7.39 -11.55
C ARG A 155 -0.12 7.00 -10.93
N VAL A 156 -0.25 7.18 -9.61
CA VAL A 156 -1.44 6.74 -8.85
C VAL A 156 -2.18 7.89 -8.18
N SER A 157 -1.56 9.05 -8.06
CA SER A 157 -2.16 10.28 -7.56
C SER A 157 -3.23 10.83 -8.51
N CYS A 158 -4.21 11.55 -7.97
CA CYS A 158 -5.14 12.32 -8.76
C CYS A 158 -4.43 13.41 -9.58
N THR A 159 -4.94 13.70 -10.78
CA THR A 159 -4.32 14.68 -11.70
C THR A 159 -4.79 16.11 -11.45
N ALA A 160 -5.92 16.28 -10.76
CA ALA A 160 -6.49 17.58 -10.42
C ALA A 160 -7.22 17.48 -9.08
N PRO A 161 -7.25 18.56 -8.29
CA PRO A 161 -8.01 18.59 -7.05
C PRO A 161 -9.50 18.30 -7.27
N TYR A 162 -10.12 17.61 -6.32
CA TYR A 162 -11.56 17.38 -6.32
C TYR A 162 -12.11 17.34 -4.89
N THR A 163 -13.40 17.63 -4.74
CA THR A 163 -14.05 17.67 -3.43
C THR A 163 -15.12 16.59 -3.32
N ILE A 164 -15.15 15.98 -2.16
CA ILE A 164 -16.20 15.07 -1.72
C ILE A 164 -16.97 15.79 -0.62
N SER A 165 -18.21 16.15 -0.91
CA SER A 165 -19.06 16.89 0.04
C SER A 165 -19.35 16.07 1.29
N GLY A 166 -19.30 16.75 2.44
CA GLY A 166 -19.71 16.27 3.74
C GLY A 166 -20.25 17.43 4.58
N PRO A 167 -21.09 17.18 5.59
CA PRO A 167 -21.66 18.23 6.44
C PRO A 167 -20.76 18.68 7.61
N GLY A 168 -19.62 18.03 7.79
CA GLY A 168 -18.75 18.17 8.96
C GLY A 168 -17.42 18.84 8.64
N LYS A 169 -16.35 18.33 9.23
CA LYS A 169 -15.02 18.95 9.21
C LYS A 169 -14.39 18.87 7.83
N ARG A 170 -13.68 19.92 7.44
CA ARG A 170 -12.95 20.03 6.18
C ARG A 170 -11.58 19.38 6.32
N ILE A 171 -11.29 18.41 5.47
CA ILE A 171 -10.03 17.68 5.46
C ILE A 171 -9.35 17.90 4.12
N ALA A 172 -8.17 18.54 4.13
CA ALA A 172 -7.28 18.54 2.98
C ALA A 172 -6.54 17.19 2.94
N LEU A 173 -6.74 16.40 1.89
CA LEU A 173 -6.11 15.09 1.71
C LEU A 173 -5.10 15.16 0.56
N ILE A 174 -3.82 14.90 0.84
CA ILE A 174 -2.81 14.72 -0.21
C ILE A 174 -2.86 13.27 -0.69
N ASP A 175 -3.22 13.09 -1.95
CA ASP A 175 -3.35 11.80 -2.60
C ASP A 175 -1.99 11.31 -3.11
N LEU A 176 -1.38 10.39 -2.36
CA LEU A 176 -0.17 9.66 -2.73
C LEU A 176 -0.47 8.28 -3.34
N GLY A 177 -1.74 8.00 -3.68
CA GLY A 177 -2.25 6.67 -3.98
C GLY A 177 -3.31 6.24 -2.97
N VAL A 178 -4.26 7.12 -2.67
CA VAL A 178 -5.26 6.94 -1.63
C VAL A 178 -6.15 5.73 -1.92
N LYS A 179 -6.29 4.88 -0.91
CA LYS A 179 -7.27 3.80 -0.88
C LYS A 179 -8.69 4.35 -0.73
N ARG A 180 -9.63 3.82 -1.49
CA ARG A 180 -11.05 4.23 -1.46
C ARG A 180 -11.63 4.16 -0.05
N HIS A 181 -11.29 3.14 0.74
CA HIS A 181 -11.88 3.03 2.09
C HIS A 181 -11.32 4.03 3.11
N ILE A 182 -10.16 4.65 2.88
CA ILE A 182 -9.74 5.82 3.68
C ILE A 182 -10.76 6.94 3.50
N ILE A 183 -11.12 7.23 2.24
CA ILE A 183 -12.14 8.22 1.91
C ILE A 183 -13.48 7.84 2.50
N GLU A 184 -13.91 6.58 2.38
CA GLU A 184 -15.19 6.13 2.94
C GLU A 184 -15.24 6.23 4.47
N SER A 185 -14.16 5.86 5.17
CA SER A 185 -14.06 6.01 6.63
C SER A 185 -14.17 7.47 7.08
N LEU A 186 -13.56 8.40 6.34
CA LEU A 186 -13.69 9.84 6.62
C LEU A 186 -15.10 10.36 6.33
N ARG A 187 -15.68 9.98 5.18
CA ARG A 187 -17.05 10.35 4.80
C ARG A 187 -18.09 9.83 5.77
N TYR A 188 -17.91 8.61 6.29
CA TYR A 188 -18.79 8.01 7.28
C TYR A 188 -18.90 8.87 8.55
N ARG A 189 -17.85 9.62 8.88
CA ARG A 189 -17.81 10.56 10.01
C ARG A 189 -18.30 11.97 9.65
N GLY A 190 -18.70 12.17 8.40
CA GLY A 190 -19.26 13.42 7.89
C GLY A 190 -18.22 14.40 7.33
N ALA A 191 -16.97 13.98 7.15
CA ALA A 191 -15.93 14.87 6.63
C ALA A 191 -16.27 15.41 5.23
N GLU A 192 -16.04 16.71 5.01
CA GLU A 192 -15.89 17.30 3.69
C GLU A 192 -14.42 17.14 3.27
N ILE A 193 -14.16 16.40 2.20
CA ILE A 193 -12.78 15.99 1.84
C ILE A 193 -12.36 16.69 0.57
N HIS A 194 -11.33 17.52 0.66
CA HIS A 194 -10.68 18.18 -0.46
C HIS A 194 -9.44 17.36 -0.81
N VAL A 195 -9.51 16.60 -1.89
CA VAL A 195 -8.41 15.73 -2.33
C VAL A 195 -7.52 16.50 -3.29
N PHE A 196 -6.21 16.50 -3.03
CA PHE A 196 -5.20 17.21 -3.79
C PHE A 196 -4.15 16.26 -4.37
N PRO A 197 -3.57 16.58 -5.53
CA PRO A 197 -2.45 15.82 -6.09
C PRO A 197 -1.24 15.78 -5.16
N HIS A 198 -0.40 14.76 -5.33
CA HIS A 198 0.81 14.49 -4.55
C HIS A 198 1.82 15.66 -4.46
N ASN A 199 1.74 16.62 -5.40
CA ASN A 199 2.66 17.74 -5.55
C ASN A 199 2.03 19.10 -5.20
N ALA A 200 0.82 19.13 -4.63
CA ALA A 200 0.14 20.36 -4.22
C ALA A 200 1.02 21.22 -3.30
N ALA A 201 0.86 22.55 -3.38
CA ALA A 201 1.53 23.49 -2.49
C ALA A 201 0.68 23.75 -1.23
N ALA A 202 1.31 24.13 -0.11
CA ALA A 202 0.59 24.40 1.13
C ALA A 202 -0.46 25.51 0.97
N ASP A 203 -0.15 26.56 0.19
CA ASP A 203 -1.10 27.64 -0.11
C ASP A 203 -2.39 27.12 -0.80
N ASP A 204 -2.27 26.15 -1.71
CA ASP A 204 -3.43 25.55 -2.38
C ASP A 204 -4.28 24.73 -1.39
N LEU A 205 -3.64 24.05 -0.44
CA LEU A 205 -4.32 23.29 0.62
C LEU A 205 -5.06 24.25 1.56
N MET A 206 -4.40 25.31 1.99
CA MET A 206 -4.95 26.32 2.91
C MET A 206 -6.09 27.14 2.28
N ALA A 207 -6.09 27.31 0.96
CA ALA A 207 -7.19 27.96 0.24
C ALA A 207 -8.54 27.21 0.36
N ALA A 208 -8.52 25.93 0.72
CA ALA A 208 -9.72 25.16 1.04
C ALA A 208 -10.21 25.36 2.49
N GLU A 209 -9.52 26.18 3.29
CA GLU A 209 -9.78 26.40 4.72
C GLU A 209 -9.97 25.07 5.48
N PRO A 210 -8.98 24.15 5.43
CA PRO A 210 -9.11 22.84 6.06
C PRO A 210 -8.99 22.94 7.58
N ASP A 211 -9.74 22.08 8.28
CA ASP A 211 -9.60 21.87 9.72
C ASP A 211 -8.46 20.90 10.05
N ALA A 212 -8.05 20.06 9.09
CA ALA A 212 -6.93 19.12 9.22
C ALA A 212 -6.30 18.76 7.87
N LEU A 213 -5.02 18.36 7.93
CA LEU A 213 -4.27 17.78 6.82
C LEU A 213 -4.19 16.26 6.97
N PHE A 214 -4.50 15.54 5.90
CA PHE A 214 -4.43 14.08 5.84
C PHE A 214 -3.46 13.64 4.73
N ILE A 215 -2.50 12.78 5.05
CA ILE A 215 -1.54 12.22 4.11
C ILE A 215 -1.88 10.74 3.90
N SER A 216 -2.24 10.38 2.66
CA SER A 216 -2.69 9.01 2.36
C SER A 216 -1.55 7.98 2.38
N ASN A 217 -1.95 6.72 2.20
CA ASN A 217 -1.04 5.66 1.77
C ASN A 217 -0.51 5.93 0.34
N GLY A 218 0.50 5.16 -0.07
CA GLY A 218 1.07 5.27 -1.41
C GLY A 218 2.15 4.22 -1.71
N PRO A 219 2.58 4.09 -2.97
CA PRO A 219 3.61 3.16 -3.40
C PRO A 219 5.03 3.76 -3.35
N GLY A 220 6.03 2.88 -3.28
CA GLY A 220 7.43 3.27 -3.48
C GLY A 220 8.12 3.83 -2.24
N ASP A 221 9.18 4.60 -2.48
CA ASP A 221 10.01 5.18 -1.42
C ASP A 221 9.42 6.53 -0.95
N PRO A 222 9.14 6.70 0.35
CA PRO A 222 8.56 7.94 0.88
C PRO A 222 9.44 9.17 0.62
N LYS A 223 10.76 9.03 0.42
CA LYS A 223 11.66 10.14 0.07
C LYS A 223 11.34 10.76 -1.31
N ARG A 224 10.49 10.10 -2.12
CA ARG A 224 10.00 10.63 -3.41
C ARG A 224 8.76 11.52 -3.25
N ALA A 225 8.09 11.51 -2.09
CA ALA A 225 6.92 12.35 -1.81
C ALA A 225 7.32 13.80 -1.43
N ALA A 226 8.23 14.42 -2.19
CA ALA A 226 8.84 15.71 -1.83
C ALA A 226 7.82 16.85 -1.63
N GLY A 227 6.75 16.87 -2.43
CA GLY A 227 5.65 17.83 -2.27
C GLY A 227 4.95 17.68 -0.91
N ALA A 228 4.54 16.45 -0.58
CA ALA A 228 3.88 16.16 0.69
C ALA A 228 4.80 16.40 1.91
N ILE A 229 6.08 16.04 1.83
CA ILE A 229 7.07 16.30 2.89
C ILE A 229 7.16 17.81 3.17
N ARG A 230 7.26 18.62 2.11
CA ARG A 230 7.29 20.08 2.24
C ARG A 230 6.01 20.62 2.89
N CYS A 231 4.84 20.20 2.42
CA CYS A 231 3.55 20.64 2.99
C CYS A 231 3.41 20.27 4.46
N VAL A 232 3.83 19.08 4.87
CA VAL A 232 3.83 18.71 6.30
C VAL A 232 4.78 19.59 7.10
N GLY A 233 5.98 19.87 6.57
CA GLY A 233 6.95 20.75 7.25
C GLY A 233 6.45 22.19 7.42
N GLU A 234 5.68 22.71 6.46
CA GLU A 234 5.11 24.06 6.49
C GLU A 234 3.86 24.16 7.39
N LEU A 235 3.08 23.09 7.52
CA LEU A 235 1.78 23.10 8.20
C LEU A 235 1.78 22.41 9.59
N ALA A 236 2.88 21.77 9.98
CA ALA A 236 3.01 21.17 11.31
C ALA A 236 2.90 22.24 12.40
N GLY A 237 1.98 22.04 13.36
CA GLY A 237 1.67 23.01 14.41
C GLY A 237 0.62 24.07 14.01
N GLU A 238 0.34 24.25 12.72
CA GLU A 238 -0.74 25.11 12.22
C GLU A 238 -2.07 24.34 12.07
N LEU A 239 -1.99 23.07 11.66
CA LEU A 239 -3.14 22.16 11.52
C LEU A 239 -2.85 20.80 12.16
N PRO A 240 -3.89 20.09 12.66
CA PRO A 240 -3.76 18.66 12.92
C PRO A 240 -3.35 17.90 11.65
N ILE A 241 -2.32 17.07 11.77
CA ILE A 241 -1.79 16.25 10.66
C ILE A 241 -2.02 14.77 10.97
N ILE A 242 -2.69 14.09 10.04
CA ILE A 242 -2.93 12.65 10.10
C ILE A 242 -2.19 11.95 8.96
N GLY A 243 -1.47 10.88 9.25
CA GLY A 243 -0.75 10.10 8.25
C GLY A 243 -0.99 8.59 8.35
N ILE A 244 -1.26 7.93 7.22
CA ILE A 244 -1.44 6.48 7.13
C ILE A 244 -0.43 5.86 6.16
N CYS A 245 0.26 4.80 6.59
CA CYS A 245 1.20 3.98 5.79
C CYS A 245 2.37 4.76 5.16
N MET A 246 2.19 5.40 4.00
CA MET A 246 3.18 6.35 3.48
C MET A 246 3.11 7.68 4.25
N GLY A 247 1.93 8.06 4.74
CA GLY A 247 1.74 9.31 5.49
C GLY A 247 2.56 9.41 6.77
N ILE A 248 2.72 8.31 7.54
CA ILE A 248 3.62 8.31 8.71
C ILE A 248 5.08 8.56 8.32
N GLN A 249 5.49 8.01 7.18
CA GLN A 249 6.87 8.13 6.69
C GLN A 249 7.14 9.54 6.18
N VAL A 250 6.17 10.13 5.46
CA VAL A 250 6.20 11.54 5.04
C VAL A 250 6.26 12.46 6.24
N ALA A 251 5.44 12.23 7.27
CA ALA A 251 5.45 13.03 8.47
C ALA A 251 6.79 12.94 9.22
N ALA A 252 7.33 11.73 9.39
CA ALA A 252 8.64 11.54 10.00
C ALA A 252 9.76 12.28 9.23
N LEU A 253 9.79 12.14 7.89
CA LEU A 253 10.77 12.82 7.04
C LEU A 253 10.65 14.35 7.11
N ALA A 254 9.43 14.89 7.17
CA ALA A 254 9.19 16.32 7.33
C ALA A 254 9.70 16.88 8.66
N LEU A 255 9.70 16.06 9.71
CA LEU A 255 10.27 16.39 11.02
C LEU A 255 11.80 16.15 11.09
N GLY A 256 12.43 15.72 10.00
CA GLY A 256 13.87 15.46 9.93
C GLY A 256 14.30 14.06 10.39
N ALA A 257 13.37 13.13 10.59
CA ALA A 257 13.68 11.73 10.82
C ALA A 257 14.08 11.01 9.53
N GLU A 258 14.61 9.81 9.67
CA GLU A 258 15.00 8.92 8.58
C GLU A 258 14.00 7.78 8.37
N THR A 259 14.01 7.26 7.14
CA THR A 259 13.28 6.05 6.77
C THR A 259 14.23 5.06 6.12
N TYR A 260 13.98 3.77 6.32
CA TYR A 260 14.78 2.70 5.73
C TYR A 260 13.92 1.68 5.01
N LYS A 261 14.52 1.05 4.00
CA LYS A 261 13.90 -0.07 3.29
C LYS A 261 13.99 -1.33 4.14
N MET A 262 12.85 -1.94 4.42
CA MET A 262 12.76 -3.21 5.13
C MET A 262 13.24 -4.36 4.24
N LYS A 263 13.72 -5.44 4.86
CA LYS A 263 14.20 -6.62 4.13
C LYS A 263 13.15 -7.17 3.17
N PHE A 264 11.94 -7.42 3.67
CA PHE A 264 10.81 -7.87 2.85
C PHE A 264 9.49 -7.14 3.17
N GLY A 265 9.48 -6.22 4.13
CA GLY A 265 8.30 -5.42 4.52
C GLY A 265 7.19 -6.22 5.19
N HIS A 266 6.10 -5.54 5.50
CA HIS A 266 4.89 -6.16 6.05
C HIS A 266 3.75 -6.09 5.05
N ARG A 267 3.22 -7.27 4.70
CA ARG A 267 2.17 -7.45 3.70
C ARG A 267 1.24 -8.58 4.13
N GLY A 268 0.09 -8.21 4.65
CA GLY A 268 -0.84 -9.18 5.23
C GLY A 268 -1.93 -8.56 6.09
N THR A 269 -2.86 -9.40 6.52
CA THR A 269 -4.02 -9.01 7.34
C THR A 269 -4.00 -9.62 8.74
N ASN A 270 -2.82 -10.05 9.16
CA ASN A 270 -2.60 -10.75 10.42
C ASN A 270 -1.43 -10.16 11.23
N GLN A 271 -1.09 -8.88 11.01
CA GLN A 271 0.06 -8.25 11.67
C GLN A 271 -0.36 -7.70 13.05
N PRO A 272 0.18 -8.26 14.15
CA PRO A 272 -0.11 -7.79 15.49
C PRO A 272 0.68 -6.51 15.80
N VAL A 273 -0.02 -5.45 16.20
CA VAL A 273 0.59 -4.21 16.72
C VAL A 273 0.21 -4.02 18.17
N ARG A 274 1.17 -3.59 19.00
CA ARG A 274 0.96 -3.23 20.40
C ARG A 274 0.89 -1.72 20.51
N TYR A 275 -0.22 -1.22 21.04
CA TYR A 275 -0.36 0.18 21.43
C TYR A 275 0.38 0.45 22.75
N ARG A 276 0.80 1.70 22.99
CA ARG A 276 1.59 2.08 24.18
C ARG A 276 0.94 1.74 25.53
N ASP A 277 -0.38 1.56 25.59
CA ASP A 277 -1.10 1.13 26.80
C ASP A 277 -1.06 -0.41 27.04
N GLY A 278 -0.40 -1.15 26.16
CA GLY A 278 -0.25 -2.60 26.21
C GLY A 278 -1.28 -3.41 25.41
N LYS A 279 -2.36 -2.78 24.90
CA LYS A 279 -3.35 -3.47 24.05
C LYS A 279 -2.73 -3.90 22.72
N ILE A 280 -3.22 -5.02 22.21
CA ILE A 280 -2.80 -5.59 20.93
C ILE A 280 -3.97 -5.55 19.96
N TYR A 281 -3.70 -5.14 18.73
CA TYR A 281 -4.65 -5.11 17.62
C TYR A 281 -4.09 -5.93 16.46
N ILE A 282 -4.96 -6.64 15.74
CA ILE A 282 -4.57 -7.29 14.48
C ILE A 282 -4.85 -6.31 13.34
N THR A 283 -3.85 -6.09 12.49
CA THR A 283 -3.88 -5.03 11.48
C THR A 283 -3.63 -5.54 10.07
N THR A 284 -4.11 -4.75 9.11
CA THR A 284 -3.74 -4.86 7.70
C THR A 284 -2.51 -4.00 7.46
N GLN A 285 -1.49 -4.56 6.80
CA GLN A 285 -0.26 -3.85 6.48
C GLN A 285 0.15 -4.12 5.04
N ASN A 286 0.65 -3.08 4.38
CA ASN A 286 1.26 -3.13 3.06
C ASN A 286 2.34 -2.05 2.92
N HIS A 287 3.53 -2.30 3.47
CA HIS A 287 4.64 -1.38 3.36
C HIS A 287 5.99 -2.10 3.26
N GLY A 288 6.90 -1.52 2.48
CA GLY A 288 8.29 -1.98 2.32
C GLY A 288 9.33 -1.07 2.98
N PHE A 289 8.89 0.04 3.56
CA PHE A 289 9.71 1.02 4.26
C PHE A 289 9.18 1.21 5.68
N ALA A 290 10.03 1.66 6.59
CA ALA A 290 9.67 1.97 7.96
C ALA A 290 10.41 3.22 8.44
N VAL A 291 9.85 3.88 9.45
CA VAL A 291 10.50 4.98 10.16
C VAL A 291 11.60 4.43 11.06
N ASP A 292 12.77 5.07 11.06
CA ASP A 292 13.83 4.79 12.01
C ASP A 292 13.55 5.50 13.34
N GLU A 293 13.29 4.72 14.38
CA GLU A 293 12.96 5.26 15.70
C GLU A 293 14.07 6.15 16.28
N GLU A 294 15.33 5.75 16.10
CA GLU A 294 16.46 6.47 16.69
C GLU A 294 16.65 7.86 16.07
N SER A 295 16.05 8.08 14.90
CA SER A 295 16.09 9.35 14.17
C SER A 295 14.91 10.28 14.48
N LEU A 296 13.88 9.81 15.19
CA LEU A 296 12.73 10.64 15.54
C LEU A 296 13.17 11.79 16.46
N PRO A 297 12.79 13.05 16.16
CA PRO A 297 13.17 14.19 16.98
C PRO A 297 12.44 14.21 18.32
N GLU A 298 12.94 15.01 19.26
CA GLU A 298 12.30 15.27 20.55
C GLU A 298 10.84 15.72 20.36
N GLY A 299 9.96 15.30 21.28
CA GLY A 299 8.51 15.53 21.20
C GLY A 299 7.74 14.44 20.46
N CYS A 300 8.40 13.60 19.64
CA CYS A 300 7.77 12.43 19.03
C CYS A 300 7.66 11.27 20.02
N THR A 301 6.46 10.73 20.20
CA THR A 301 6.17 9.56 21.03
C THR A 301 5.72 8.40 20.15
N VAL A 302 6.48 7.30 20.15
CA VAL A 302 6.06 6.05 19.49
C VAL A 302 4.78 5.53 20.17
N SER A 303 3.70 5.42 19.40
CA SER A 303 2.37 5.03 19.88
C SER A 303 2.07 3.56 19.62
N TYR A 304 2.57 3.00 18.52
CA TYR A 304 2.41 1.59 18.17
C TYR A 304 3.73 0.93 17.77
N ARG A 305 3.86 -0.36 18.10
CA ARG A 305 4.98 -1.21 17.68
C ARG A 305 4.51 -2.52 17.11
N ASN A 306 5.21 -3.04 16.12
CA ASN A 306 4.96 -4.39 15.62
C ASN A 306 5.37 -5.41 16.70
N VAL A 307 4.52 -6.39 16.99
CA VAL A 307 4.83 -7.41 18.02
C VAL A 307 5.83 -8.45 17.52
N ASN A 308 5.90 -8.68 16.21
CA ASN A 308 6.77 -9.70 15.63
C ASN A 308 8.23 -9.24 15.55
N ASP A 309 8.48 -7.98 15.19
CA ASP A 309 9.83 -7.48 14.91
C ASP A 309 10.20 -6.15 15.58
N GLY A 310 9.28 -5.53 16.33
CA GLY A 310 9.54 -4.33 17.13
C GLY A 310 9.58 -3.01 16.34
N THR A 311 9.35 -3.04 15.03
CA THR A 311 9.35 -1.85 14.17
C THR A 311 8.27 -0.84 14.57
N VAL A 312 8.51 0.44 14.24
CA VAL A 312 7.57 1.54 14.53
C VAL A 312 6.32 1.37 13.67
N GLU A 313 5.17 1.32 14.33
CA GLU A 313 3.86 1.17 13.67
C GLU A 313 2.95 2.40 13.85
N GLY A 314 3.44 3.39 14.59
CA GLY A 314 2.73 4.64 14.83
C GLY A 314 3.55 5.57 15.72
N PHE A 315 3.42 6.87 15.49
CA PHE A 315 3.94 7.90 16.41
C PHE A 315 2.97 9.08 16.49
N GLU A 316 3.10 9.85 17.56
CA GLU A 316 2.35 11.07 17.82
C GLU A 316 3.32 12.20 18.19
N ASN A 317 3.02 13.44 17.82
CA ASN A 317 3.69 14.63 18.32
C ASN A 317 2.60 15.64 18.75
N SER A 318 2.42 15.81 20.05
CA SER A 318 1.35 16.63 20.60
C SER A 318 1.54 18.12 20.34
N ASP A 319 2.79 18.60 20.35
CA ASP A 319 3.10 20.02 20.16
C ASP A 319 2.80 20.46 18.72
N LEU A 320 2.98 19.56 17.76
CA LEU A 320 2.73 19.78 16.34
C LEU A 320 1.38 19.23 15.86
N SER A 321 0.57 18.68 16.77
CA SER A 321 -0.73 18.03 16.45
C SER A 321 -0.63 16.92 15.38
N ILE A 322 0.42 16.09 15.43
CA ILE A 322 0.66 15.00 14.47
C ILE A 322 0.23 13.67 15.07
N THR A 323 -0.59 12.90 14.32
CA THR A 323 -0.97 11.52 14.66
C THR A 323 -0.82 10.63 13.44
N CYS A 324 0.04 9.61 13.51
CA CYS A 324 0.33 8.77 12.36
C CYS A 324 0.39 7.28 12.71
N VAL A 325 0.02 6.44 11.74
CA VAL A 325 0.09 4.97 11.83
C VAL A 325 0.67 4.38 10.54
N GLN A 326 1.41 3.28 10.67
CA GLN A 326 2.07 2.58 9.56
C GLN A 326 1.19 1.50 8.94
N PHE A 327 0.29 0.91 9.73
CA PHE A 327 -0.73 -0.01 9.27
C PHE A 327 -1.91 0.73 8.61
N HIS A 328 -2.89 -0.02 8.13
CA HIS A 328 -4.10 0.44 7.45
C HIS A 328 -5.35 0.25 8.33
N PRO A 329 -5.75 1.26 9.14
CA PRO A 329 -6.94 1.20 9.98
C PRO A 329 -8.25 1.04 9.20
N GLU A 330 -8.33 1.60 8.00
CA GLU A 330 -9.49 1.46 7.11
C GLU A 330 -9.70 -0.01 6.68
N ALA A 331 -8.63 -0.79 6.73
CA ALA A 331 -8.57 -2.18 6.32
C ALA A 331 -9.17 -2.38 4.92
N HIS A 332 -10.22 -3.20 4.82
CA HIS A 332 -10.77 -3.81 3.62
C HIS A 332 -9.93 -4.94 3.01
N GLY A 333 -10.52 -6.13 3.00
CA GLY A 333 -9.81 -7.41 2.87
C GLY A 333 -9.18 -7.92 4.17
N GLY A 334 -9.18 -7.14 5.25
CA GLY A 334 -8.55 -7.45 6.55
C GLY A 334 -9.37 -7.09 7.80
N PRO A 335 -8.80 -7.24 9.01
CA PRO A 335 -9.49 -7.04 10.30
C PRO A 335 -9.90 -5.57 10.52
N ARG A 336 -11.04 -5.37 11.20
CA ARG A 336 -11.57 -4.03 11.53
C ARG A 336 -11.20 -3.55 12.93
N ASP A 337 -10.24 -4.22 13.58
CA ASP A 337 -9.84 -4.00 14.97
C ASP A 337 -9.40 -2.56 15.27
N THR A 338 -8.98 -1.79 14.25
CA THR A 338 -8.45 -0.43 14.42
C THR A 338 -9.26 0.66 13.73
N GLU A 339 -10.26 0.32 12.89
CA GLU A 339 -11.00 1.31 12.08
C GLU A 339 -11.65 2.36 12.97
N MET A 340 -12.57 1.93 13.83
CA MET A 340 -13.34 2.84 14.67
C MET A 340 -12.42 3.51 15.68
N HIS A 341 -11.52 2.75 16.30
CA HIS A 341 -10.62 3.27 17.31
C HIS A 341 -9.70 4.37 16.78
N PHE A 342 -9.20 4.25 15.55
CA PHE A 342 -8.34 5.25 14.94
C PHE A 342 -9.16 6.42 14.37
N PHE A 343 -10.10 6.15 13.46
CA PHE A 343 -10.80 7.20 12.74
C PHE A 343 -11.75 8.01 13.65
N ASP A 344 -12.43 7.40 14.64
CA ASP A 344 -13.27 8.15 15.60
C ASP A 344 -12.42 9.02 16.53
N ARG A 345 -11.19 8.59 16.84
CA ARG A 345 -10.27 9.36 17.66
C ARG A 345 -9.80 10.58 16.89
N ILE A 346 -9.17 10.40 15.74
CA ILE A 346 -8.64 11.53 14.96
C ILE A 346 -9.75 12.51 14.60
N TYR A 347 -10.95 12.04 14.22
CA TYR A 347 -12.01 12.94 13.81
C TYR A 347 -12.57 13.76 14.97
N ARG A 348 -12.52 13.24 16.20
CA ARG A 348 -12.89 14.02 17.41
C ARG A 348 -11.81 15.03 17.81
N GLU A 349 -10.55 14.73 17.52
CA GLU A 349 -9.39 15.57 17.90
C GLU A 349 -9.16 16.75 16.95
N ILE A 350 -9.69 16.70 15.72
CA ILE A 350 -9.76 17.89 14.87
C ILE A 350 -10.58 18.97 15.60
N PRO A 351 -10.21 20.26 15.59
CA PRO A 351 -10.96 21.33 16.25
C PRO A 351 -12.43 21.49 15.85
#